data_AF-A0A076VF18-F1
#
_entry.id   AF-A0A076VF18-F1
#
_cell.length_a   1.000
_cell.length_b   1.000
_cell.length_c   1.000
_cell.angle_alpha   90.00
_cell.angle_beta   90.00
_cell.angle_gamma   90.00
#
_symmetry.space_group_name_H-M   'P 1'
#
loop_
_entity.id
_entity.type
_entity.pdbx_description
1 polymer ?
#
loop_
_entity_poly.entity_id
_entity_poly.type
_entity_poly.pdbx_seq_one_letter_code
_entity_poly.pdbx_strand_id
1 'polypeptide(L)'
;MATPAWTRLIRFVAKEDAQTYYGEPQQDGDLGLLYSNGERITARVVAAPWTSSPASTSSPRVLTVQTLLSPLAPTDVPAIRGMGLQYSGDPANPQDKPPVACLFFKASQALAGPGDDIVLPRLARDEKNDYEVELCVVLGKDAKDVDEKDAMSFVGGYCVVNDVSSRGLCAKGGQWGMGKSYDTWCPFGPCLVSPSALGADPHKLTITTHVNGKLAQKGNTADLVLKIPELIARLSHGTTLQAGSLILTGSPIALGRKAPGDAVEQSPFMKDGDEIRCFVEGCGTLINSVRDEAARPLPPAAQRKAKL
;
A
#
# COMPACT_ATOMS: atom_id res chain seq x y z
N MET A 1 -4.95 -15.14 -18.17
CA MET A 1 -3.63 -15.61 -17.69
C MET A 1 -3.79 -16.11 -16.28
N ALA A 2 -3.02 -17.15 -15.96
CA ALA A 2 -3.20 -18.00 -14.79
C ALA A 2 -3.01 -17.24 -13.48
N THR A 3 -3.76 -17.68 -12.46
CA THR A 3 -3.53 -17.38 -11.05
C THR A 3 -2.02 -17.38 -10.77
N PRO A 4 -1.50 -16.38 -10.03
CA PRO A 4 -0.08 -16.37 -9.70
C PRO A 4 0.32 -17.71 -9.07
N ALA A 5 1.51 -18.21 -9.41
CA ALA A 5 2.01 -19.48 -8.87
C ALA A 5 2.38 -19.39 -7.37
N TRP A 6 2.29 -18.20 -6.79
CA TRP A 6 2.55 -17.89 -5.39
C TRP A 6 1.25 -17.48 -4.68
N THR A 7 1.19 -17.78 -3.38
CA THR A 7 0.08 -17.34 -2.52
C THR A 7 0.36 -15.98 -1.91
N ARG A 8 1.60 -15.80 -1.42
CA ARG A 8 2.14 -14.55 -0.89
C ARG A 8 3.47 -14.30 -1.56
N LEU A 9 3.70 -13.08 -2.03
CA LEU A 9 4.96 -12.67 -2.65
C LEU A 9 5.59 -11.54 -1.85
N ILE A 10 6.87 -11.69 -1.56
CA ILE A 10 7.70 -10.64 -0.98
C ILE A 10 8.88 -10.32 -1.89
N ARG A 11 9.35 -9.08 -1.76
CA ARG A 11 10.66 -8.66 -2.24
C ARG A 11 11.55 -8.43 -1.03
N PHE A 12 12.77 -8.91 -1.04
CA PHE A 12 13.65 -8.86 0.12
C PHE A 12 15.12 -8.84 -0.25
N VAL A 13 15.95 -8.30 0.64
CA VAL A 13 17.40 -8.52 0.63
C VAL A 13 17.70 -9.81 1.40
N ALA A 14 18.41 -10.74 0.79
CA ALA A 14 18.80 -11.99 1.42
C ALA A 14 19.99 -11.81 2.37
N LYS A 15 19.98 -12.53 3.49
CA LYS A 15 21.08 -12.52 4.47
C LYS A 15 22.33 -13.21 3.93
N GLU A 16 22.15 -14.18 3.04
CA GLU A 16 23.20 -15.05 2.54
C GLU A 16 24.20 -14.33 1.62
N ASP A 17 23.72 -13.39 0.79
CA ASP A 17 24.53 -12.75 -0.26
C ASP A 17 24.24 -11.25 -0.45
N ALA A 18 23.39 -10.67 0.40
CA ALA A 18 22.95 -9.28 0.32
C ALA A 18 22.32 -8.88 -1.03
N GLN A 19 21.88 -9.85 -1.84
CA GLN A 19 21.18 -9.58 -3.09
C GLN A 19 19.67 -9.46 -2.87
N THR A 20 19.00 -8.76 -3.79
CA THR A 20 17.55 -8.64 -3.80
C THR A 20 16.90 -9.82 -4.52
N TYR A 21 15.86 -10.38 -3.92
CA TYR A 21 15.08 -11.47 -4.47
C TYR A 21 13.58 -11.20 -4.35
N TYR A 22 12.83 -11.84 -5.24
CA TYR A 22 11.42 -12.13 -5.03
C TYR A 22 11.27 -13.53 -4.45
N GLY A 23 10.32 -13.74 -3.55
CA GLY A 23 10.09 -15.06 -2.97
C GLY A 23 8.76 -15.20 -2.25
N GLU A 24 8.38 -16.46 -1.99
CA GLU A 24 7.21 -16.81 -1.19
C GLU A 24 7.64 -17.10 0.25
N PRO A 25 7.13 -16.35 1.24
CA PRO A 25 7.48 -16.56 2.65
C PRO A 25 6.96 -17.91 3.14
N GLN A 26 7.76 -18.61 3.94
CA GLN A 26 7.40 -19.93 4.47
C GLN A 26 6.62 -19.86 5.78
N GLN A 27 6.62 -18.71 6.46
CA GLN A 27 5.96 -18.50 7.74
C GLN A 27 4.48 -18.23 7.54
N ASP A 28 3.62 -18.87 8.32
CA ASP A 28 2.19 -18.54 8.39
C ASP A 28 1.95 -17.28 9.23
N GLY A 29 0.73 -16.75 9.19
CA GLY A 29 0.33 -15.58 9.98
C GLY A 29 0.72 -14.23 9.36
N ASP A 30 0.73 -13.19 10.21
CA ASP A 30 0.96 -11.81 9.81
C ASP A 30 2.46 -11.52 9.63
N LEU A 31 2.92 -11.55 8.38
CA LEU A 31 4.32 -11.38 8.04
C LEU A 31 4.94 -10.07 8.53
N GLY A 32 4.16 -8.99 8.58
CA GLY A 32 4.68 -7.69 9.01
C GLY A 32 4.89 -7.62 10.52
N LEU A 33 4.02 -8.29 11.31
CA LEU A 33 4.26 -8.46 12.74
C LEU A 33 5.48 -9.36 13.00
N LEU A 34 5.62 -10.48 12.29
CA LEU A 34 6.80 -11.35 12.39
C LEU A 34 8.08 -10.55 12.11
N TYR A 35 8.09 -9.77 11.02
CA TYR A 35 9.24 -8.95 10.65
C TYR A 35 9.56 -7.88 11.70
N SER A 36 8.55 -7.15 12.17
CA SER A 36 8.71 -6.12 13.19
C SER A 36 9.19 -6.67 14.54
N ASN A 37 8.85 -7.91 14.88
CA ASN A 37 9.29 -8.58 16.10
C ASN A 37 10.70 -9.18 15.98
N GLY A 38 11.35 -9.04 14.82
CA GLY A 38 12.68 -9.61 14.57
C GLY A 38 12.66 -11.13 14.43
N GLU A 39 11.51 -11.72 14.12
CA GLU A 39 11.42 -13.16 13.89
C GLU A 39 12.16 -13.56 12.61
N ARG A 40 12.69 -14.78 12.61
CA ARG A 40 13.41 -15.30 11.44
C ARG A 40 12.41 -15.63 10.33
N ILE A 41 12.46 -14.84 9.26
CA ILE A 41 11.68 -15.08 8.03
C ILE A 41 12.56 -15.75 6.97
N THR A 42 12.01 -16.74 6.29
CA THR A 42 12.64 -17.43 5.15
C THR A 42 11.68 -17.43 3.97
N ALA A 43 12.22 -17.30 2.76
CA ALA A 43 11.41 -17.29 1.55
C ALA A 43 12.01 -18.18 0.48
N ARG A 44 11.13 -18.93 -0.19
CA ARG A 44 11.47 -19.70 -1.37
C ARG A 44 11.54 -18.78 -2.58
N VAL A 45 12.67 -18.77 -3.27
CA VAL A 45 12.93 -17.80 -4.36
C VAL A 45 11.98 -18.03 -5.55
N VAL A 46 11.41 -16.94 -6.05
CA VAL A 46 10.55 -16.89 -7.23
C VAL A 46 11.25 -16.06 -8.31
N ALA A 47 11.69 -16.70 -9.39
CA ALA A 47 12.55 -16.05 -10.40
C ALA A 47 11.80 -15.07 -11.32
N ALA A 48 10.55 -15.39 -11.67
CA ALA A 48 9.73 -14.59 -12.59
C ALA A 48 8.31 -14.43 -12.05
N PRO A 49 8.11 -13.63 -10.98
CA PRO A 49 6.83 -13.55 -10.26
C PRO A 49 5.68 -13.01 -11.11
N TRP A 50 5.99 -12.32 -12.21
CA TRP A 50 5.04 -11.68 -13.12
C TRP A 50 4.62 -12.56 -14.31
N THR A 51 5.26 -13.71 -14.51
CA THR A 51 4.94 -14.61 -15.63
C THR A 51 4.10 -15.78 -15.14
N SER A 52 3.04 -16.13 -15.87
CA SER A 52 2.14 -17.23 -15.50
C SER A 52 2.56 -18.59 -16.08
N SER A 53 3.85 -18.80 -16.35
CA SER A 53 4.35 -20.01 -17.03
C SER A 53 4.67 -21.13 -16.04
N PRO A 54 4.36 -22.41 -16.31
CA PRO A 54 4.80 -23.54 -15.47
C PRO A 54 6.33 -23.62 -15.29
N ALA A 55 7.11 -22.97 -16.16
CA ALA A 55 8.56 -22.86 -16.04
C ALA A 55 9.04 -21.67 -15.19
N SER A 56 8.15 -20.78 -14.73
CA SER A 56 8.45 -19.79 -13.68
C SER A 56 8.45 -20.44 -12.27
N THR A 57 8.61 -21.76 -12.24
CA THR A 57 8.55 -22.64 -11.09
C THR A 57 9.61 -22.22 -10.08
N SER A 58 9.15 -22.14 -8.83
CA SER A 58 9.93 -21.86 -7.65
C SER A 58 11.29 -22.56 -7.69
N SER A 59 12.35 -21.80 -7.46
CA SER A 59 13.64 -22.40 -7.20
C SER A 59 13.53 -23.20 -5.90
N PRO A 60 14.18 -24.39 -5.76
CA PRO A 60 14.28 -25.03 -4.45
C PRO A 60 15.09 -24.20 -3.45
N ARG A 61 15.75 -23.12 -3.91
CA ARG A 61 16.52 -22.22 -3.09
C ARG A 61 15.61 -21.45 -2.13
N VAL A 62 15.82 -21.69 -0.84
CA VAL A 62 15.24 -20.93 0.26
C VAL A 62 16.31 -20.01 0.83
N LEU A 63 15.98 -18.74 1.04
CA LEU A 63 16.87 -17.71 1.59
C LEU A 63 16.26 -17.08 2.83
N THR A 64 17.12 -16.55 3.69
CA THR A 64 16.73 -15.85 4.91
C THR A 64 16.55 -14.37 4.61
N VAL A 65 15.41 -13.81 5.00
CA VAL A 65 15.11 -12.38 4.82
C VAL A 65 15.97 -11.56 5.80
N GLN A 66 16.87 -10.73 5.27
CA GLN A 66 17.62 -9.74 6.04
C GLN A 66 16.87 -8.41 6.13
N THR A 67 16.22 -8.01 5.03
CA THR A 67 15.41 -6.79 4.97
C THR A 67 14.22 -7.06 4.07
N LEU A 68 13.02 -6.85 4.61
CA LEU A 68 11.79 -6.89 3.83
C LEU A 68 11.63 -5.56 3.10
N LEU A 69 11.37 -5.61 1.79
CA LEU A 69 11.22 -4.43 0.93
C LEU A 69 9.75 -4.25 0.55
N SER A 70 9.43 -3.15 -0.13
CA SER A 70 8.14 -3.01 -0.81
C SER A 70 7.92 -4.22 -1.75
N PRO A 71 6.73 -4.85 -1.76
CA PRO A 71 6.48 -6.05 -2.57
C PRO A 71 6.73 -5.89 -4.08
N LEU A 72 6.80 -4.66 -4.58
CA LEU A 72 7.21 -4.28 -5.92
C LEU A 72 8.35 -3.27 -5.85
N ALA A 73 9.32 -3.39 -6.75
CA ALA A 73 10.29 -2.32 -6.97
C ALA A 73 9.61 -1.10 -7.64
N PRO A 74 10.08 0.14 -7.41
CA PRO A 74 9.53 1.31 -8.09
C PRO A 74 9.56 1.24 -9.63
N THR A 75 10.52 0.51 -10.20
CA THR A 75 10.61 0.27 -11.65
C THR A 75 9.53 -0.68 -12.18
N ASP A 76 8.94 -1.49 -11.30
CA ASP A 76 7.87 -2.43 -11.62
C ASP A 76 6.47 -1.82 -11.38
N VAL A 77 6.41 -0.56 -10.92
CA VAL A 77 5.18 0.18 -10.65
C VAL A 77 5.06 1.35 -11.64
N PRO A 78 4.41 1.12 -12.80
CA PRO A 78 4.29 2.15 -13.84
C PRO A 78 3.41 3.33 -13.42
N ALA A 79 2.42 3.09 -12.56
CA ALA A 79 1.53 4.14 -12.05
C ALA A 79 0.97 3.79 -10.68
N ILE A 80 0.74 4.81 -9.85
CA ILE A 80 -0.01 4.72 -8.60
C ILE A 80 -1.22 5.65 -8.72
N ARG A 81 -2.42 5.07 -8.73
CA ARG A 81 -3.70 5.77 -8.83
C ARG A 81 -4.42 5.68 -7.50
N GLY A 82 -4.59 6.80 -6.81
CA GLY A 82 -5.30 6.84 -5.54
C GLY A 82 -6.72 7.38 -5.69
N MET A 83 -7.64 6.80 -4.93
CA MET A 83 -9.05 7.14 -4.95
C MET A 83 -9.46 7.84 -3.66
N GLY A 84 -9.80 9.12 -3.74
CA GLY A 84 -10.27 9.87 -2.58
C GLY A 84 -11.77 9.75 -2.35
N LEU A 85 -12.20 10.03 -1.12
CA LEU A 85 -13.61 10.13 -0.73
C LEU A 85 -14.41 8.84 -0.98
N GLN A 86 -13.78 7.70 -0.70
CA GLN A 86 -14.32 6.37 -1.00
C GLN A 86 -15.00 5.69 0.19
N TYR A 87 -14.96 6.29 1.37
CA TYR A 87 -15.67 5.82 2.55
C TYR A 87 -16.56 6.95 3.06
N SER A 88 -17.85 6.67 3.21
CA SER A 88 -18.77 7.59 3.90
C SER A 88 -18.42 7.65 5.38
N GLY A 89 -18.34 8.86 5.95
CA GLY A 89 -18.17 9.03 7.40
C GLY A 89 -19.39 8.59 8.24
N ASP A 90 -20.53 8.33 7.58
CA ASP A 90 -21.79 7.95 8.22
C ASP A 90 -22.41 6.75 7.50
N PRO A 91 -22.33 5.53 8.07
CA PRO A 91 -22.98 4.35 7.48
C PRO A 91 -24.50 4.46 7.37
N ALA A 92 -25.15 5.32 8.17
CA ALA A 92 -26.59 5.55 8.08
C ALA A 92 -26.96 6.49 6.93
N ASN A 93 -26.01 7.30 6.45
CA ASN A 93 -26.16 8.23 5.34
C ASN A 93 -25.06 7.98 4.30
N PRO A 94 -25.18 6.91 3.50
CA PRO A 94 -24.19 6.57 2.50
C PRO A 94 -24.03 7.70 1.49
N GLN A 95 -22.79 7.92 1.06
CA GLN A 95 -22.47 8.93 0.05
C GLN A 95 -22.96 8.48 -1.33
N ASP A 96 -23.59 9.39 -2.07
CA ASP A 96 -23.94 9.13 -3.47
C ASP A 96 -22.68 8.84 -4.29
N LYS A 97 -22.77 7.86 -5.20
CA LYS A 97 -21.68 7.54 -6.12
C LYS A 97 -21.37 8.77 -6.99
N PRO A 98 -20.13 9.28 -6.97
CA PRO A 98 -19.81 10.46 -7.76
C PRO A 98 -19.86 10.13 -9.26
N PRO A 99 -20.31 11.06 -10.11
CA PRO A 99 -20.33 10.86 -11.57
C PRO A 99 -18.92 10.70 -12.13
N VAL A 100 -17.94 11.38 -11.52
CA VAL A 100 -16.51 11.27 -11.83
C VAL A 100 -15.77 10.88 -10.56
N ALA A 101 -14.96 9.82 -10.64
CA ALA A 101 -14.21 9.34 -9.49
C ALA A 101 -13.12 10.35 -9.08
N CYS A 102 -12.93 10.56 -7.78
CA CYS A 102 -11.93 11.49 -7.27
C CYS A 102 -10.54 10.84 -7.34
N LEU A 103 -9.92 10.94 -8.52
CA LEU A 103 -8.63 10.34 -8.82
C LEU A 103 -7.48 11.33 -8.57
N PHE A 104 -6.41 10.83 -7.97
CA PHE A 104 -5.10 11.49 -7.94
C PHE A 104 -3.99 10.48 -8.24
N PHE A 105 -2.78 11.00 -8.49
CA PHE A 105 -1.60 10.20 -8.76
C PHE A 105 -0.56 10.38 -7.66
N LYS A 106 0.15 9.29 -7.36
CA LYS A 106 1.39 9.33 -6.57
C LYS A 106 2.57 8.96 -7.46
N ALA A 107 3.72 9.58 -7.19
CA ALA A 107 4.98 9.21 -7.81
C ALA A 107 5.43 7.82 -7.32
N SER A 108 5.97 6.97 -8.19
CA SER A 108 6.47 5.64 -7.78
C SER A 108 7.68 5.74 -6.84
N GLN A 109 8.38 6.88 -6.86
CA GLN A 109 9.45 7.22 -5.91
C GLN A 109 8.95 7.39 -4.47
N ALA A 110 7.64 7.57 -4.26
CA ALA A 110 7.04 7.65 -2.93
C ALA A 110 7.01 6.29 -2.21
N LEU A 111 7.21 5.17 -2.91
CA LEU A 111 7.15 3.83 -2.32
C LEU A 111 8.17 3.68 -1.19
N ALA A 112 7.72 3.04 -0.11
CA ALA A 112 8.55 2.61 1.01
C ALA A 112 8.16 1.19 1.42
N GLY A 113 9.14 0.42 1.90
CA GLY A 113 8.91 -0.94 2.38
C GLY A 113 8.48 -1.01 3.85
N PRO A 114 8.18 -2.21 4.35
CA PRO A 114 7.97 -2.45 5.77
C PRO A 114 9.18 -2.07 6.61
N GLY A 115 8.97 -1.31 7.68
CA GLY A 115 10.02 -0.86 8.59
C GLY A 115 10.85 0.33 8.10
N ASP A 116 10.63 0.82 6.87
CA ASP A 116 11.22 2.08 6.42
C ASP A 116 10.58 3.27 7.17
N ASP A 117 11.34 4.35 7.33
CA ASP A 117 10.80 5.58 7.92
C ASP A 117 9.92 6.34 6.92
N ILE A 118 8.75 6.82 7.37
CA ILE A 118 7.98 7.86 6.71
C ILE A 118 8.65 9.20 7.04
N VAL A 119 9.32 9.79 6.07
CA VAL A 119 10.08 11.03 6.23
C VAL A 119 9.17 12.22 6.02
N LEU A 120 9.03 13.08 7.03
CA LEU A 120 8.37 14.38 6.91
C LEU A 120 9.38 15.38 6.33
N PRO A 121 9.24 15.82 5.05
CA PRO A 121 10.14 16.80 4.47
C PRO A 121 9.94 18.16 5.11
N ARG A 122 10.98 19.00 5.10
CA ARG A 122 10.94 20.35 5.71
C ARG A 122 9.72 21.17 5.31
N LEU A 123 9.33 21.10 4.03
CA LEU A 123 8.23 21.87 3.47
C LEU A 123 6.85 21.41 3.99
N ALA A 124 6.73 20.17 4.48
CA ALA A 124 5.48 19.58 4.94
C ALA A 124 5.39 19.45 6.48
N ARG A 125 6.45 19.83 7.21
CA ARG A 125 6.56 19.66 8.68
C ARG A 125 5.29 20.12 9.42
N ASP A 126 4.80 21.32 9.12
CA ASP A 126 3.65 21.93 9.79
C ASP A 126 2.36 21.88 8.95
N GLU A 127 2.32 20.97 7.98
CA GLU A 127 1.24 20.89 6.99
C GLU A 127 0.25 19.74 7.27
N LYS A 128 0.08 19.39 8.56
CA LYS A 128 -0.90 18.40 9.04
C LYS A 128 -0.75 17.05 8.31
N ASN A 129 0.36 16.36 8.60
CA ASN A 129 0.69 15.09 7.95
C ASN A 129 -0.14 13.93 8.53
N ASP A 130 -0.72 13.13 7.65
CA ASP A 130 -1.76 12.19 8.00
C ASP A 130 -1.48 10.80 7.45
N TYR A 131 -2.01 9.80 8.13
CA TYR A 131 -2.00 8.40 7.72
C TYR A 131 -3.34 8.04 7.07
N GLU A 132 -3.32 7.13 6.11
CA GLU A 132 -4.51 6.66 5.39
C GLU A 132 -4.31 5.18 5.05
N VAL A 133 -4.77 4.26 5.92
CA VAL A 133 -4.75 2.82 5.58
C VAL A 133 -5.71 2.56 4.42
N GLU A 134 -5.22 1.85 3.41
CA GLU A 134 -6.06 1.40 2.31
C GLU A 134 -5.77 -0.05 1.92
N LEU A 135 -6.79 -0.72 1.37
CA LEU A 135 -6.58 -1.90 0.55
C LEU A 135 -5.98 -1.44 -0.78
N CYS A 136 -4.79 -1.91 -1.11
CA CYS A 136 -4.17 -1.68 -2.41
C CYS A 136 -4.45 -2.86 -3.34
N VAL A 137 -4.90 -2.56 -4.56
CA VAL A 137 -5.04 -3.53 -5.65
C VAL A 137 -3.86 -3.38 -6.60
N VAL A 138 -3.17 -4.48 -6.88
CA VAL A 138 -2.11 -4.53 -7.90
C VAL A 138 -2.66 -5.18 -9.15
N LEU A 139 -2.51 -4.52 -10.31
CA LEU A 139 -2.91 -5.12 -11.59
C LEU A 139 -1.91 -6.17 -12.05
N GLY A 140 -2.40 -7.35 -12.40
CA GLY A 140 -1.58 -8.46 -12.91
C GLY A 140 -1.41 -8.47 -14.42
N LYS A 141 -2.22 -7.69 -15.15
CA LYS A 141 -2.17 -7.56 -16.61
C LYS A 141 -2.68 -6.19 -17.04
N ASP A 142 -2.31 -5.77 -18.24
CA ASP A 142 -2.79 -4.52 -18.81
C ASP A 142 -4.32 -4.52 -18.93
N ALA A 143 -4.96 -3.45 -18.44
CA ALA A 143 -6.40 -3.22 -18.51
C ALA A 143 -6.68 -1.99 -19.36
N LYS A 144 -7.50 -2.11 -20.40
CA LYS A 144 -7.98 -0.99 -21.21
C LYS A 144 -9.44 -1.24 -21.59
N ASP A 145 -10.28 -0.23 -21.38
CA ASP A 145 -11.71 -0.26 -21.71
C ASP A 145 -12.40 -1.53 -21.18
N VAL A 146 -12.12 -1.88 -19.92
CA VAL A 146 -12.55 -3.15 -19.29
C VAL A 146 -13.98 -3.05 -18.77
N ASP A 147 -14.84 -3.99 -19.16
CA ASP A 147 -16.17 -4.17 -18.57
C ASP A 147 -16.08 -4.54 -17.08
N GLU A 148 -16.96 -3.98 -16.25
CA GLU A 148 -16.99 -4.23 -14.80
C GLU A 148 -17.05 -5.73 -14.44
N LYS A 149 -17.83 -6.52 -15.18
CA LYS A 149 -17.97 -7.98 -14.96
C LYS A 149 -16.65 -8.74 -15.14
N ASP A 150 -15.72 -8.21 -15.93
CA ASP A 150 -14.45 -8.85 -16.28
C ASP A 150 -13.27 -8.30 -15.45
N ALA A 151 -13.50 -7.18 -14.74
CA ALA A 151 -12.48 -6.40 -14.03
C ALA A 151 -11.68 -7.21 -13.01
N MET A 152 -12.33 -8.10 -12.25
CA MET A 152 -11.64 -8.90 -11.23
C MET A 152 -10.57 -9.82 -11.82
N SER A 153 -10.69 -10.20 -13.11
CA SER A 153 -9.68 -11.00 -13.79
C SER A 153 -8.36 -10.27 -14.06
N PHE A 154 -8.30 -8.95 -13.83
CA PHE A 154 -7.11 -8.11 -13.99
C PHE A 154 -6.36 -7.91 -12.67
N VAL A 155 -6.94 -8.31 -11.53
CA VAL A 155 -6.29 -8.22 -10.23
C VAL A 155 -5.18 -9.27 -10.12
N GLY A 156 -3.94 -8.80 -9.94
CA GLY A 156 -2.76 -9.63 -9.70
C GLY A 156 -2.54 -9.93 -8.23
N GLY A 157 -3.01 -9.05 -7.33
CA GLY A 157 -2.97 -9.28 -5.90
C GLY A 157 -3.42 -8.08 -5.08
N TYR A 158 -3.40 -8.27 -3.76
CA TYR A 158 -3.79 -7.30 -2.75
C TYR A 158 -2.66 -7.03 -1.77
N CYS A 159 -2.62 -5.83 -1.20
CA CYS A 159 -1.62 -5.45 -0.22
C CYS A 159 -2.15 -4.36 0.71
N VAL A 160 -1.45 -4.10 1.81
CA VAL A 160 -1.68 -2.89 2.62
C VAL A 160 -0.88 -1.74 2.01
N VAL A 161 -1.47 -0.55 2.01
CA VAL A 161 -0.77 0.70 1.74
C VAL A 161 -1.13 1.73 2.81
N ASN A 162 -0.21 2.65 3.08
CA ASN A 162 -0.50 3.89 3.78
C ASN A 162 -0.39 5.06 2.78
N ASP A 163 -1.50 5.69 2.43
CA ASP A 163 -1.52 6.88 1.56
C ASP A 163 -1.18 8.16 2.36
N VAL A 164 0.10 8.28 2.72
CA VAL A 164 0.57 9.41 3.53
C VAL A 164 0.29 10.72 2.81
N SER A 165 -0.28 11.67 3.56
CA SER A 165 -0.86 12.88 3.03
C SER A 165 -0.55 14.10 3.88
N SER A 166 -0.16 15.21 3.25
CA SER A 166 -0.16 16.52 3.85
C SER A 166 -1.50 17.20 3.56
N ARG A 167 -2.32 17.36 4.60
CA ARG A 167 -3.64 18.00 4.42
C ARG A 167 -3.49 19.47 4.05
N GLY A 168 -2.49 20.16 4.60
CA GLY A 168 -2.21 21.57 4.29
C GLY A 168 -1.82 21.78 2.83
N LEU A 169 -0.92 20.94 2.30
CA LEU A 169 -0.45 21.08 0.92
C LEU A 169 -1.49 20.61 -0.10
N CYS A 170 -2.25 19.55 0.20
CA CYS A 170 -3.38 19.15 -0.64
C CYS A 170 -4.43 20.26 -0.78
N ALA A 171 -4.70 21.02 0.29
CA ALA A 171 -5.63 22.14 0.25
C ALA A 171 -5.09 23.36 -0.53
N LYS A 172 -3.77 23.59 -0.50
CA LYS A 172 -3.12 24.71 -1.20
C LYS A 172 -2.86 24.43 -2.69
N GLY A 173 -2.56 23.18 -3.04
CA GLY A 173 -1.91 22.81 -4.30
C GLY A 173 -2.84 22.63 -5.52
N GLY A 174 -4.16 22.75 -5.38
CA GLY A 174 -5.14 22.53 -6.45
C GLY A 174 -5.22 21.07 -6.99
N GLN A 175 -4.14 20.30 -6.87
CA GLN A 175 -4.02 18.88 -7.18
C GLN A 175 -3.37 18.16 -6.00
N TRP A 176 -3.95 17.05 -5.55
CA TRP A 176 -3.51 16.38 -4.31
C TRP A 176 -2.18 15.64 -4.43
N GLY A 177 -1.72 15.34 -5.65
CA GLY A 177 -0.43 14.67 -5.87
C GLY A 177 0.74 15.39 -5.20
N MET A 178 0.72 16.73 -5.15
CA MET A 178 1.75 17.54 -4.47
C MET A 178 1.85 17.22 -2.98
N GLY A 179 0.71 17.05 -2.29
CA GLY A 179 0.67 16.73 -0.87
C GLY A 179 0.69 15.22 -0.58
N LYS A 180 0.97 14.36 -1.58
CA LYS A 180 0.89 12.90 -1.42
C LYS A 180 2.10 12.16 -2.01
N SER A 181 3.01 12.81 -2.73
CA SER A 181 4.02 12.11 -3.56
C SER A 181 5.47 12.28 -3.10
N TYR A 182 5.72 12.70 -1.86
CA TYR A 182 7.09 12.77 -1.37
C TYR A 182 7.70 11.38 -1.22
N ASP A 183 9.04 11.28 -1.29
CA ASP A 183 9.77 10.06 -0.97
C ASP A 183 9.23 9.46 0.33
N THR A 184 9.03 8.14 0.38
CA THR A 184 8.49 7.37 1.52
C THR A 184 7.01 7.58 1.87
N TRP A 185 6.25 8.39 1.12
CA TRP A 185 4.83 8.68 1.42
C TRP A 185 3.84 7.67 0.84
N CYS A 186 4.32 6.56 0.29
CA CYS A 186 3.52 5.42 -0.12
C CYS A 186 4.06 4.12 0.50
N PRO A 187 4.14 3.95 1.83
CA PRO A 187 4.47 2.66 2.41
C PRO A 187 3.53 1.57 1.88
N PHE A 188 4.10 0.45 1.45
CA PHE A 188 3.40 -0.61 0.73
C PHE A 188 3.96 -1.98 1.15
N GLY A 189 3.13 -2.89 1.66
CA GLY A 189 3.56 -4.17 2.22
C GLY A 189 2.51 -4.82 3.15
N PRO A 190 2.88 -5.80 3.99
CA PRO A 190 4.20 -6.45 4.07
C PRO A 190 4.46 -7.49 2.97
N CYS A 191 3.42 -7.97 2.30
CA CYS A 191 3.52 -8.89 1.18
C CYS A 191 2.37 -8.67 0.20
N LEU A 192 2.56 -9.06 -1.06
CA LEU A 192 1.50 -9.11 -2.06
C LEU A 192 0.77 -10.44 -1.94
N VAL A 193 -0.54 -10.41 -1.69
CA VAL A 193 -1.37 -11.60 -1.52
C VAL A 193 -2.14 -11.88 -2.80
N SER A 194 -2.05 -13.11 -3.33
CA SER A 194 -2.74 -13.46 -4.57
C SER A 194 -4.26 -13.55 -4.34
N PRO A 195 -5.08 -13.38 -5.39
CA PRO A 195 -6.54 -13.46 -5.23
C PRO A 195 -7.04 -14.76 -4.61
N SER A 196 -6.40 -15.89 -4.90
CA SER A 196 -6.73 -17.19 -4.32
C SER A 196 -6.32 -17.35 -2.86
N ALA A 197 -5.37 -16.53 -2.38
CA ALA A 197 -4.80 -16.64 -1.04
C ALA A 197 -5.39 -15.62 -0.04
N LEU A 198 -6.14 -14.62 -0.51
CA LEU A 198 -6.77 -13.62 0.36
C LEU A 198 -7.70 -14.26 1.41
N GLY A 199 -8.32 -15.39 1.07
CA GLY A 199 -9.16 -16.18 1.99
C GLY A 199 -10.51 -15.57 2.33
N ALA A 200 -10.83 -14.38 1.79
CA ALA A 200 -12.08 -13.66 2.03
C ALA A 200 -12.49 -12.82 0.80
N ASP A 201 -13.74 -12.35 0.82
CA ASP A 201 -14.25 -11.38 -0.15
C ASP A 201 -13.50 -10.04 0.03
N PRO A 202 -12.83 -9.50 -1.02
CA PRO A 202 -12.09 -8.24 -0.92
C PRO A 202 -12.97 -7.03 -0.61
N HIS A 203 -14.30 -7.16 -0.70
CA HIS A 203 -15.27 -6.14 -0.30
C HIS A 203 -15.89 -6.39 1.08
N LYS A 204 -15.26 -7.20 1.94
CA LYS A 204 -15.71 -7.44 3.34
C LYS A 204 -14.56 -7.49 4.35
N LEU A 205 -13.43 -6.89 4.03
CA LEU A 205 -12.21 -6.96 4.84
C LEU A 205 -12.21 -5.88 5.92
N THR A 206 -11.84 -6.26 7.14
CA THR A 206 -11.53 -5.31 8.20
C THR A 206 -10.22 -4.58 7.91
N ILE A 207 -10.22 -3.26 8.08
CA ILE A 207 -9.03 -2.41 7.95
C ILE A 207 -8.86 -1.50 9.16
N THR A 208 -7.62 -1.31 9.63
CA THR A 208 -7.34 -0.46 10.79
C THR A 208 -6.02 0.28 10.68
N THR A 209 -5.92 1.42 11.36
CA THR A 209 -4.63 2.08 11.64
C THR A 209 -4.48 2.25 13.14
N HIS A 210 -3.29 1.94 13.65
CA HIS A 210 -2.88 2.29 15.01
C HIS A 210 -1.72 3.29 14.96
N VAL A 211 -1.76 4.28 15.84
CA VAL A 211 -0.68 5.24 16.07
C VAL A 211 -0.15 5.01 17.48
N ASN A 212 1.12 4.60 17.60
CA ASN A 212 1.75 4.26 18.89
C ASN A 212 0.90 3.28 19.71
N GLY A 213 0.39 2.23 19.05
CA GLY A 213 -0.47 1.20 19.65
C GLY A 213 -1.92 1.63 19.94
N LYS A 214 -2.30 2.88 19.70
CA LYS A 214 -3.69 3.37 19.89
C LYS A 214 -4.48 3.29 18.59
N LEU A 215 -5.66 2.68 18.61
CA LEU A 215 -6.54 2.58 17.45
C LEU A 215 -7.00 3.98 17.00
N ALA A 216 -6.69 4.31 15.74
CA ALA A 216 -6.92 5.63 15.16
C ALA A 216 -7.77 5.58 13.87
N GLN A 217 -7.79 4.46 13.14
CA GLN A 217 -8.77 4.19 12.07
C GLN A 217 -9.33 2.78 12.23
N LYS A 218 -10.62 2.61 11.93
CA LYS A 218 -11.28 1.31 11.80
C LYS A 218 -12.37 1.41 10.74
N GLY A 219 -12.38 0.49 9.79
CA GLY A 219 -13.40 0.42 8.74
C GLY A 219 -13.53 -0.99 8.16
N ASN A 220 -14.42 -1.13 7.17
CA ASN A 220 -14.58 -2.35 6.40
C ASN A 220 -14.67 -2.03 4.91
N THR A 221 -14.02 -2.81 4.04
CA THR A 221 -14.05 -2.57 2.58
C THR A 221 -15.44 -2.75 1.95
N ALA A 222 -16.41 -3.26 2.71
CA ALA A 222 -17.84 -3.22 2.37
C ALA A 222 -18.40 -1.79 2.27
N ASP A 223 -17.72 -0.81 2.86
CA ASP A 223 -18.14 0.59 2.87
C ASP A 223 -17.56 1.39 1.70
N LEU A 224 -16.73 0.77 0.84
CA LEU A 224 -16.23 1.41 -0.38
C LEU A 224 -17.39 1.88 -1.28
N VAL A 225 -17.43 3.17 -1.61
CA VAL A 225 -18.43 3.80 -2.49
C VAL A 225 -18.35 3.22 -3.90
N LEU A 226 -17.15 3.18 -4.49
CA LEU A 226 -16.87 2.48 -5.74
C LEU A 226 -16.12 1.18 -5.44
N LYS A 227 -16.71 0.04 -5.80
CA LYS A 227 -16.09 -1.28 -5.62
C LYS A 227 -14.95 -1.49 -6.62
N ILE A 228 -14.06 -2.43 -6.32
CA ILE A 228 -12.89 -2.76 -7.14
C ILE A 228 -13.24 -3.01 -8.63
N PRO A 229 -14.30 -3.77 -8.98
CA PRO A 229 -14.69 -3.94 -10.37
C PRO A 229 -14.98 -2.62 -11.09
N GLU A 230 -15.77 -1.75 -10.45
CA GLU A 230 -16.16 -0.45 -10.97
C GLU A 230 -14.96 0.51 -11.06
N LEU A 231 -14.04 0.47 -10.09
CA LEU A 231 -12.80 1.24 -10.12
C LEU A 231 -11.94 0.87 -11.33
N ILE A 232 -11.69 -0.42 -11.55
CA ILE A 232 -10.87 -0.89 -12.69
C ILE A 232 -11.55 -0.50 -14.02
N ALA A 233 -12.86 -0.73 -14.14
CA ALA A 233 -13.61 -0.36 -15.33
C ALA A 233 -13.47 1.14 -15.64
N ARG A 234 -13.88 2.00 -14.69
CA ARG A 234 -13.83 3.46 -14.85
C ARG A 234 -12.42 3.98 -15.13
N LEU A 235 -11.41 3.47 -14.43
CA LEU A 235 -10.02 3.95 -14.59
C LEU A 235 -9.37 3.48 -15.89
N SER A 236 -9.82 2.35 -16.45
CA SER A 236 -9.28 1.79 -17.69
C SER A 236 -9.91 2.38 -18.96
N HIS A 237 -11.02 3.11 -18.83
CA HIS A 237 -11.70 3.74 -19.97
C HIS A 237 -10.85 4.87 -20.56
N GLY A 238 -10.49 4.73 -21.84
CA GLY A 238 -9.70 5.71 -22.59
C GLY A 238 -8.22 5.76 -22.24
N THR A 239 -7.73 5.00 -21.25
CA THR A 239 -6.30 4.92 -20.88
C THR A 239 -5.95 3.53 -20.37
N THR A 240 -4.89 2.93 -20.92
CA THR A 240 -4.38 1.64 -20.42
C THR A 240 -3.86 1.79 -18.99
N LEU A 241 -4.32 0.92 -18.09
CA LEU A 241 -3.70 0.64 -16.81
C LEU A 241 -2.72 -0.51 -17.00
N GLN A 242 -1.43 -0.26 -16.84
CA GLN A 242 -0.40 -1.27 -17.09
C GLN A 242 -0.33 -2.29 -15.94
N ALA A 243 0.09 -3.52 -16.25
CA ALA A 243 0.47 -4.50 -15.23
C ALA A 243 1.49 -3.89 -14.24
N GLY A 244 1.34 -4.22 -12.95
CA GLY A 244 2.11 -3.63 -11.86
C GLY A 244 1.57 -2.30 -11.34
N SER A 245 0.61 -1.67 -12.03
CA SER A 245 -0.03 -0.45 -11.51
C SER A 245 -0.75 -0.71 -10.19
N LEU A 246 -0.64 0.26 -9.29
CA LEU A 246 -1.34 0.25 -8.01
C LEU A 246 -2.64 1.08 -8.10
N ILE A 247 -3.72 0.52 -7.59
CA ILE A 247 -4.97 1.23 -7.31
C ILE A 247 -5.15 1.27 -5.79
N LEU A 248 -4.99 2.46 -5.20
CA LEU A 248 -5.25 2.68 -3.78
C LEU A 248 -6.75 3.00 -3.65
N THR A 249 -7.48 2.11 -2.97
CA THR A 249 -8.96 2.07 -3.08
C THR A 249 -9.68 3.12 -2.25
N GLY A 250 -8.96 3.84 -1.40
CA GLY A 250 -9.43 4.82 -0.44
C GLY A 250 -9.29 4.37 1.01
N SER A 251 -9.40 5.34 1.91
CA SER A 251 -9.23 5.16 3.35
C SER A 251 -10.48 5.53 4.16
N PRO A 252 -10.80 4.81 5.26
CA PRO A 252 -11.88 5.17 6.16
C PRO A 252 -11.53 6.44 6.94
N ILE A 253 -12.52 7.17 7.43
CA ILE A 253 -12.26 8.35 8.26
C ILE A 253 -11.66 7.91 9.62
N ALA A 254 -10.66 8.65 10.11
CA ALA A 254 -10.07 8.38 11.40
C ALA A 254 -11.06 8.61 12.55
N LEU A 255 -10.93 7.82 13.62
CA LEU A 255 -11.87 7.83 14.74
C LEU A 255 -11.96 9.21 15.39
N GLY A 256 -13.20 9.68 15.59
CA GLY A 256 -13.50 10.98 16.17
C GLY A 256 -13.27 12.19 15.25
N ARG A 257 -12.78 11.98 14.01
CA ARG A 257 -12.68 13.07 13.01
C ARG A 257 -13.98 13.17 12.20
N LYS A 258 -14.36 14.39 11.82
CA LYS A 258 -15.54 14.62 10.96
C LYS A 258 -15.17 14.62 9.48
N ALA A 259 -13.98 15.12 9.16
CA ALA A 259 -13.45 15.12 7.80
C ALA A 259 -11.92 14.90 7.77
N PRO A 260 -11.36 14.52 6.61
CA PRO A 260 -9.92 14.60 6.38
C PRO A 260 -9.42 16.03 6.60
N GLY A 261 -8.49 16.24 7.55
CA GLY A 261 -7.99 17.58 7.90
C GLY A 261 -8.38 18.09 9.29
N ASP A 262 -9.24 17.35 9.99
CA ASP A 262 -9.47 17.48 11.43
C ASP A 262 -8.47 16.60 12.20
N ALA A 263 -8.14 16.96 13.44
CA ALA A 263 -7.42 16.08 14.35
C ALA A 263 -8.07 16.13 15.73
N VAL A 264 -8.08 14.98 16.40
CA VAL A 264 -8.56 14.81 17.78
C VAL A 264 -7.53 14.00 18.55
N GLU A 265 -7.60 14.00 19.88
CA GLU A 265 -6.65 13.28 20.72
C GLU A 265 -6.54 11.78 20.38
N GLN A 266 -7.66 11.15 20.03
CA GLN A 266 -7.71 9.74 19.62
C GLN A 266 -7.01 9.47 18.28
N SER A 267 -7.00 10.45 17.37
CA SER A 267 -6.53 10.32 16.00
C SER A 267 -5.73 11.58 15.62
N PRO A 268 -4.54 11.80 16.19
CA PRO A 268 -3.72 12.97 15.93
C PRO A 268 -3.10 12.92 14.52
N PHE A 269 -2.56 14.04 14.05
CA PHE A 269 -1.64 14.03 12.91
C PHE A 269 -0.31 13.39 13.30
N MET A 270 0.40 12.83 12.33
CA MET A 270 1.71 12.20 12.51
C MET A 270 2.77 13.23 12.88
N LYS A 271 3.70 12.83 13.74
CA LYS A 271 4.89 13.61 14.14
C LYS A 271 6.13 12.71 14.26
N ASP A 272 7.31 13.32 14.35
CA ASP A 272 8.56 12.59 14.56
C ASP A 272 8.45 11.62 15.75
N GLY A 273 8.92 10.39 15.53
CA GLY A 273 8.95 9.33 16.54
C GLY A 273 7.66 8.50 16.63
N ASP A 274 6.59 8.85 15.91
CA ASP A 274 5.38 8.01 15.90
C ASP A 274 5.62 6.69 15.15
N GLU A 275 5.03 5.61 15.66
CA GLU A 275 4.89 4.33 14.95
C GLU A 275 3.48 4.23 14.37
N ILE A 276 3.38 3.94 13.07
CA ILE A 276 2.12 3.74 12.36
C ILE A 276 1.99 2.27 11.97
N ARG A 277 0.90 1.62 12.38
CA ARG A 277 0.55 0.25 11.99
C ARG A 277 -0.75 0.23 11.20
N CYS A 278 -0.66 -0.02 9.90
CA CYS A 278 -1.81 -0.19 9.02
C CYS A 278 -2.08 -1.68 8.82
N PHE A 279 -3.30 -2.14 9.03
CA PHE A 279 -3.68 -3.55 8.89
C PHE A 279 -4.83 -3.70 7.91
N VAL A 280 -4.74 -4.72 7.06
CA VAL A 280 -5.84 -5.20 6.20
C VAL A 280 -5.99 -6.70 6.39
N GLU A 281 -7.20 -7.14 6.69
CA GLU A 281 -7.55 -8.54 6.85
C GLU A 281 -7.14 -9.36 5.61
N GLY A 282 -6.52 -10.52 5.85
CA GLY A 282 -5.95 -11.37 4.79
C GLY A 282 -4.61 -10.90 4.20
N CYS A 283 -4.22 -9.63 4.38
CA CYS A 283 -2.93 -9.10 3.88
C CYS A 283 -1.84 -8.99 4.97
N GLY A 284 -2.23 -8.69 6.21
CA GLY A 284 -1.33 -8.51 7.35
C GLY A 284 -1.16 -7.04 7.76
N THR A 285 -0.08 -6.76 8.49
CA THR A 285 0.19 -5.44 9.07
C THR A 285 1.41 -4.78 8.41
N LEU A 286 1.26 -3.56 7.92
CA LEU A 286 2.34 -2.70 7.47
C LEU A 286 2.73 -1.74 8.60
N ILE A 287 4.01 -1.72 8.97
CA ILE A 287 4.54 -0.97 10.12
C ILE A 287 5.66 -0.05 9.65
N ASN A 288 5.55 1.24 9.97
CA ASN A 288 6.55 2.26 9.64
C ASN A 288 6.69 3.24 10.80
N SER A 289 7.91 3.79 10.98
CA SER A 289 8.16 4.88 11.93
C SER A 289 8.15 6.22 11.22
N VAL A 290 7.77 7.29 11.89
CA VAL A 290 7.76 8.64 11.33
C VAL A 290 9.06 9.36 11.73
N ARG A 291 9.73 9.97 10.77
CA ARG A 291 10.96 10.74 10.98
C ARG A 291 10.82 12.14 10.41
N ASP A 292 11.16 13.14 11.19
CA ASP A 292 11.36 14.49 10.69
C ASP A 292 12.76 14.67 10.09
N GLU A 293 12.81 15.07 8.81
CA GLU A 293 14.05 15.29 8.06
C GLU A 293 15.02 16.27 8.75
N ALA A 294 14.50 17.31 9.40
CA ALA A 294 15.34 18.33 10.04
C ALA A 294 15.76 17.95 11.47
N ALA A 295 15.11 16.98 12.12
CA ALA A 295 15.57 16.46 13.41
C ALA A 295 16.80 15.54 13.25
N ARG A 296 16.87 14.79 12.14
CA ARG A 296 17.98 13.89 11.80
C ARG A 296 18.22 13.91 10.28
N PRO A 297 19.20 14.68 9.78
CA PRO A 297 19.49 14.77 8.35
C PRO A 297 19.71 13.38 7.75
N LEU A 298 19.02 13.08 6.66
CA LEU A 298 19.20 11.81 5.97
C LEU A 298 20.56 11.78 5.26
N PRO A 299 21.16 10.58 5.07
CA PRO A 299 22.31 10.44 4.19
C PRO A 299 21.95 10.85 2.74
N PRO A 300 22.96 11.25 1.93
CA PRO A 300 22.76 11.64 0.53
C PRO A 300 22.03 10.56 -0.29
N ALA A 301 21.22 10.99 -1.26
CA ALA A 301 20.38 10.11 -2.10
C ALA A 301 21.14 8.97 -2.79
N ALA A 302 22.43 9.15 -3.09
CA ALA A 302 23.28 8.11 -3.68
C ALA A 302 23.43 6.84 -2.80
N GLN A 303 23.30 6.99 -1.48
CA GLN A 303 23.36 5.87 -0.53
C GLN A 303 21.99 5.21 -0.29
N ARG A 304 20.89 5.80 -0.80
CA ARG A 304 19.52 5.25 -0.69
C ARG A 304 19.20 4.24 -1.80
N LYS A 305 19.90 4.30 -2.94
CA LYS A 305 19.72 3.39 -4.09
C LYS A 305 20.00 1.92 -3.77
N ALA A 306 20.68 1.61 -2.66
CA ALA A 306 20.92 0.24 -2.22
C ALA A 306 19.68 -0.42 -1.55
N LYS A 307 18.63 0.37 -1.25
CA LYS A 307 17.40 -0.11 -0.59
C LYS A 307 16.14 -0.02 -1.45
N LEU A 308 16.14 0.80 -2.51
CA LEU A 308 15.01 0.96 -3.44
C LEU A 308 15.08 -0.07 -4.58
#